data_AF-A0A7Z8D0X5-F1
#
_entry.id   AF-A0A7Z8D0X5-F1
#
_cell.length_a   1.000
_cell.length_b   1.000
_cell.length_c   1.000
_cell.angle_alpha   90.00
_cell.angle_beta   90.00
_cell.angle_gamma   90.00
#
_symmetry.space_group_name_H-M   'P 1'
#
loop_
_entity.id
_entity.type
_entity.pdbx_description
1 polymer ?
#
loop_
_entity_poly.entity_id
_entity_poly.type
_entity_poly.pdbx_seq_one_letter_code
_entity_poly.pdbx_strand_id
1 'polypeptide(L)'
;MIILGKKIKKIRKQQNLTQKDLSQGICTQVTISKIENYDKLPNLIILNNICKRLGIPISEVCIENSNDHSNYVFFKSLEELCDNQQYQLAQQLIEKHNPKVKHFTTLETKYYNYFLGLTQLYVFKSLEDSLYYFNLVLLMENPTAKIDFVDVLTTNAIGVAYQLQKDSVKAHTYFEKSIKQLQKFDQVDAIPYQQLLHLYLNTTGFFNSNQHYAKAFKLYKQAHKLIQK
;
A
#
# COMPACT_ATOMS: atom_id res chain seq x y z
N MET A 1 -5.63 -9.94 9.19
CA MET A 1 -7.08 -10.22 9.02
C MET A 1 -7.24 -11.30 7.96
N ILE A 2 -7.71 -12.48 8.32
CA ILE A 2 -8.02 -13.53 7.33
C ILE A 2 -9.51 -13.44 7.02
N ILE A 3 -9.83 -13.27 5.75
CA ILE A 3 -11.22 -13.32 5.29
C ILE A 3 -11.53 -14.76 4.96
N LEU A 4 -12.64 -15.25 5.49
CA LEU A 4 -13.18 -16.55 5.13
C LEU A 4 -13.98 -16.44 3.84
N GLY A 5 -13.29 -16.38 2.72
CA GLY A 5 -13.90 -16.37 1.39
C GLY A 5 -14.90 -17.51 1.20
N LYS A 6 -14.55 -18.70 1.69
CA LYS A 6 -15.43 -19.87 1.68
C LYS A 6 -16.72 -19.67 2.50
N LYS A 7 -16.68 -18.90 3.58
CA LYS A 7 -17.87 -18.59 4.41
C LYS A 7 -18.77 -17.57 3.72
N ILE A 8 -18.20 -16.53 3.11
CA ILE A 8 -18.92 -15.59 2.23
C ILE A 8 -19.64 -16.35 1.11
N LYS A 9 -18.93 -17.26 0.44
CA LYS A 9 -19.48 -18.12 -0.62
C LYS A 9 -20.66 -18.97 -0.14
N LYS A 10 -20.56 -19.55 1.06
CA LYS A 10 -21.62 -20.36 1.66
C LYS A 10 -22.88 -19.54 1.92
N ILE A 11 -22.73 -18.39 2.58
CA ILE A 11 -23.85 -17.50 2.95
C ILE A 11 -24.53 -16.93 1.69
N ARG A 12 -23.74 -16.48 0.71
CA ARG A 12 -24.29 -16.03 -0.58
C ARG A 12 -25.14 -17.11 -1.25
N LYS A 13 -24.64 -18.35 -1.28
CA LYS A 13 -25.38 -19.48 -1.86
C LYS A 13 -26.65 -19.83 -1.07
N GLN A 14 -26.62 -19.73 0.26
CA GLN A 14 -27.81 -19.91 1.10
C GLN A 14 -28.91 -18.87 0.81
N GLN A 15 -28.52 -17.67 0.39
CA GLN A 15 -29.42 -16.60 -0.03
C GLN A 15 -29.77 -16.63 -1.54
N ASN A 16 -29.37 -17.68 -2.27
CA ASN A 16 -29.58 -17.82 -3.73
C ASN A 16 -29.05 -16.67 -4.59
N LEU A 17 -28.07 -15.91 -4.11
CA LEU A 17 -27.47 -14.80 -4.85
C LEU A 17 -26.36 -15.29 -5.79
N THR A 18 -26.25 -14.73 -7.00
CA THR A 18 -25.06 -14.92 -7.84
C THR A 18 -23.91 -14.02 -7.38
N GLN A 19 -22.68 -14.29 -7.83
CA GLN A 19 -21.55 -13.38 -7.56
C GLN A 19 -21.77 -12.00 -8.19
N LYS A 20 -22.50 -11.92 -9.31
CA LYS A 20 -22.88 -10.67 -9.97
C LYS A 20 -23.82 -9.86 -9.09
N ASP A 21 -24.85 -10.51 -8.52
CA ASP A 21 -25.82 -9.86 -7.63
C ASP A 21 -25.15 -9.35 -6.36
N LEU A 22 -24.28 -10.15 -5.75
CA LEU A 22 -23.52 -9.73 -4.57
C LEU A 22 -22.60 -8.54 -4.89
N SER A 23 -21.99 -8.52 -6.08
CA SER A 23 -21.07 -7.45 -6.50
C SER A 23 -21.74 -6.13 -6.86
N GLN A 24 -23.03 -6.12 -7.20
CA GLN A 24 -23.71 -4.99 -7.84
C GLN A 24 -23.63 -3.68 -7.02
N GLY A 25 -23.02 -2.64 -7.58
CA GLY A 25 -22.85 -1.36 -6.87
C GLY A 25 -21.89 -1.42 -5.67
N ILE A 26 -21.10 -2.50 -5.54
CA ILE A 26 -20.06 -2.64 -4.50
C ILE A 26 -18.68 -2.84 -5.14
N CYS A 27 -18.55 -3.83 -6.03
CA CYS A 27 -17.30 -4.18 -6.70
C CYS A 27 -17.56 -4.98 -7.99
N THR A 28 -16.52 -5.55 -8.60
CA THR A 28 -16.69 -6.41 -9.77
C THR A 28 -17.01 -7.86 -9.36
N GLN A 29 -17.71 -8.61 -10.22
CA GLN A 29 -17.93 -10.04 -10.01
C GLN A 29 -16.61 -10.83 -9.90
N VAL A 30 -15.56 -10.40 -10.60
CA VAL A 30 -14.20 -10.94 -10.49
C VAL A 30 -13.64 -10.74 -9.07
N THR A 31 -13.89 -9.57 -8.46
CA THR A 31 -13.49 -9.29 -7.07
C THR A 31 -14.18 -10.24 -6.09
N ILE A 32 -15.49 -10.47 -6.23
CA ILE A 32 -16.21 -11.46 -5.41
C ILE A 32 -15.63 -12.86 -5.60
N SER A 33 -15.36 -13.28 -6.85
CA SER A 33 -14.73 -14.58 -7.12
C SER A 33 -13.36 -14.71 -6.45
N LYS A 34 -12.56 -13.64 -6.45
CA LYS A 34 -11.25 -13.62 -5.79
C LYS A 34 -11.37 -13.71 -4.27
N ILE A 35 -12.33 -12.98 -3.68
CA ILE A 35 -12.63 -13.06 -2.25
C ILE A 35 -13.02 -14.48 -1.88
N GLU A 36 -13.95 -15.10 -2.62
CA GLU A 36 -14.51 -16.41 -2.30
C GLU A 36 -13.51 -17.58 -2.43
N ASN A 37 -12.52 -17.47 -3.32
CA ASN A 37 -11.63 -18.57 -3.66
C ASN A 37 -10.18 -18.39 -3.19
N TYR A 38 -9.72 -17.15 -2.95
CA TYR A 38 -8.32 -16.86 -2.62
C TYR A 38 -8.15 -16.03 -1.34
N ASP A 39 -9.23 -15.78 -0.59
CA ASP A 39 -9.20 -15.03 0.67
C ASP A 39 -8.53 -13.64 0.56
N LYS A 40 -8.57 -13.07 -0.65
CA LYS A 40 -7.95 -11.77 -1.00
C LYS A 40 -9.01 -10.68 -1.07
N LEU A 41 -8.81 -9.61 -0.30
CA LEU A 41 -9.67 -8.43 -0.36
C LEU A 41 -8.82 -7.16 -0.25
N PRO A 42 -8.96 -6.22 -1.20
CA PRO A 42 -8.11 -5.03 -1.24
C PRO A 42 -8.57 -3.89 -0.32
N ASN A 43 -9.84 -3.84 0.13
CA ASN A 43 -10.39 -2.71 0.88
C ASN A 43 -11.52 -3.09 1.85
N LEU A 44 -11.42 -2.73 3.14
CA LEU A 44 -12.44 -2.94 4.17
C LEU A 44 -13.81 -2.33 3.85
N ILE A 45 -13.89 -1.26 3.06
CA ILE A 45 -15.15 -0.66 2.61
C ILE A 45 -15.94 -1.66 1.76
N ILE A 46 -15.26 -2.37 0.87
CA ILE A 46 -15.88 -3.41 0.02
C ILE A 46 -16.36 -4.56 0.91
N LEU A 47 -15.56 -5.00 1.88
CA LEU A 47 -15.96 -6.05 2.81
C LEU A 47 -17.19 -5.63 3.63
N ASN A 48 -17.21 -4.42 4.19
CA ASN A 48 -18.34 -3.91 4.96
C ASN A 48 -19.62 -3.87 4.11
N ASN A 49 -19.53 -3.41 2.87
CA ASN A 49 -20.68 -3.36 1.96
C ASN A 49 -21.17 -4.76 1.57
N ILE A 50 -20.25 -5.72 1.37
CA ILE A 50 -20.60 -7.14 1.14
C ILE A 50 -21.32 -7.71 2.36
N CYS A 51 -20.78 -7.50 3.56
CA CYS A 51 -21.36 -7.98 4.81
C CYS A 51 -22.75 -7.39 5.07
N LYS A 52 -22.92 -6.08 4.83
CA LYS A 52 -24.22 -5.39 4.88
C LYS A 52 -25.23 -6.03 3.93
N ARG A 53 -24.84 -6.34 2.70
CA ARG A 53 -25.74 -6.99 1.72
C ARG A 53 -26.11 -8.42 2.12
N LEU A 54 -25.16 -9.15 2.70
CA LEU A 54 -25.40 -10.50 3.21
C LEU A 54 -26.11 -10.52 4.57
N GLY A 55 -26.34 -9.36 5.19
CA GLY A 55 -27.04 -9.25 6.48
C GLY A 55 -26.26 -9.83 7.66
N ILE A 56 -24.92 -9.85 7.57
CA ILE A 56 -24.04 -10.44 8.58
C ILE A 56 -23.04 -9.42 9.13
N PRO A 57 -22.61 -9.56 10.38
CA PRO A 57 -21.52 -8.75 10.90
C PRO A 57 -20.17 -9.17 10.26
N ILE A 58 -19.24 -8.23 10.15
CA ILE A 58 -17.90 -8.50 9.58
C ILE A 58 -17.17 -9.60 10.37
N SER A 59 -17.36 -9.63 11.69
CA SER A 59 -16.79 -10.64 12.59
C SER A 59 -17.19 -12.08 12.26
N GLU A 60 -18.28 -12.29 11.50
CA GLU A 60 -18.63 -13.64 11.07
C GLU A 60 -17.76 -14.15 9.92
N VAL A 61 -17.32 -13.29 9.01
CA VAL A 61 -16.57 -13.68 7.81
C VAL A 61 -15.10 -13.30 7.87
N CYS A 62 -14.67 -12.70 8.98
CA CYS A 62 -13.28 -12.55 9.34
C CYS A 62 -12.96 -13.46 10.52
N ILE A 63 -11.96 -14.34 10.36
CA ILE A 63 -11.33 -14.93 11.54
C ILE A 63 -10.31 -13.91 12.04
N GLU A 64 -10.60 -13.40 13.22
CA GLU A 64 -9.61 -12.83 14.11
C GLU A 64 -8.64 -13.96 14.48
N ASN A 65 -7.61 -14.17 13.67
CA ASN A 65 -6.40 -14.78 14.23
C ASN A 65 -6.02 -13.86 15.37
N SER A 66 -6.00 -14.40 16.59
CA SER A 66 -5.49 -13.79 17.80
C SER A 66 -4.13 -13.13 17.51
N ASN A 67 -4.19 -11.84 17.14
CA ASN A 67 -3.17 -10.79 17.14
C ASN A 67 -3.79 -9.56 16.44
N ASP A 68 -4.74 -8.97 17.15
CA ASP A 68 -4.87 -7.52 17.35
C ASP A 68 -5.10 -6.66 16.08
N HIS A 69 -6.33 -6.17 15.93
CA HIS A 69 -6.72 -5.10 14.97
C HIS A 69 -5.81 -3.86 15.04
N SER A 70 -5.05 -3.75 16.13
CA SER A 70 -4.04 -2.74 16.34
C SER A 70 -3.00 -2.63 15.21
N ASN A 71 -2.56 -3.72 14.57
CA ASN A 71 -1.57 -3.61 13.48
C ASN A 71 -2.17 -2.85 12.29
N TYR A 72 -3.40 -3.21 11.89
CA TYR A 72 -4.10 -2.50 10.82
C TYR A 72 -4.33 -1.03 11.16
N VAL A 73 -4.84 -0.75 12.36
CA VAL A 73 -5.08 0.63 12.84
C VAL A 73 -3.77 1.41 12.89
N PHE A 74 -2.68 0.78 13.34
CA PHE A 74 -1.35 1.35 13.41
C PHE A 74 -0.81 1.72 12.03
N PHE A 75 -0.81 0.80 11.06
CA PHE A 75 -0.34 1.10 9.70
C PHE A 75 -1.21 2.13 9.00
N LYS A 76 -2.54 2.07 9.16
CA LYS A 76 -3.44 3.08 8.60
C LYS A 76 -3.15 4.47 9.18
N SER A 77 -2.89 4.54 10.47
CA SER A 77 -2.55 5.80 11.15
C SER A 77 -1.20 6.33 10.65
N LEU A 78 -0.21 5.45 10.43
CA LEU A 78 1.08 5.85 9.83
C LEU A 78 0.93 6.37 8.41
N GLU A 79 0.11 5.72 7.58
CA GLU A 79 -0.23 6.20 6.24
C GLU A 79 -0.83 7.60 6.29
N GLU A 80 -1.89 7.79 7.09
CA GLU A 80 -2.57 9.09 7.22
C GLU A 80 -1.62 10.20 7.72
N LEU A 81 -0.76 9.90 8.68
CA LEU A 81 0.23 10.87 9.19
C LEU A 81 1.27 11.20 8.12
N CYS A 82 1.81 10.20 7.42
CA CYS A 82 2.80 10.42 6.36
C CYS A 82 2.21 11.17 5.16
N ASP A 83 0.96 10.88 4.81
CA ASP A 83 0.25 11.54 3.71
C ASP A 83 0.03 13.03 3.99
N ASN A 84 -0.19 13.38 5.26
CA ASN A 84 -0.29 14.76 5.72
C ASN A 84 1.08 15.38 6.08
N GLN A 85 2.19 14.73 5.71
CA GLN A 85 3.57 15.15 6.00
C GLN A 85 3.88 15.31 7.51
N GLN A 86 3.09 14.66 8.38
CA GLN A 86 3.24 14.70 9.83
C GLN A 86 4.24 13.64 10.32
N TYR A 87 5.46 13.67 9.78
CA TYR A 87 6.48 12.65 10.03
C TYR A 87 6.94 12.58 11.50
N GLN A 88 6.92 13.69 12.24
CA GLN A 88 7.23 13.71 13.66
C GLN A 88 6.20 12.92 14.48
N LEU A 89 4.91 13.05 14.15
CA LEU A 89 3.85 12.28 14.81
C LEU A 89 3.93 10.80 14.42
N ALA A 90 4.27 10.50 13.16
CA ALA A 90 4.51 9.13 12.72
C ALA A 90 5.66 8.48 13.52
N GLN A 91 6.75 9.21 13.75
CA GLN A 91 7.87 8.74 14.58
C GLN A 91 7.42 8.46 16.03
N GLN A 92 6.67 9.38 16.65
CA GLN A 92 6.14 9.17 18.00
C GLN A 92 5.20 7.94 18.07
N LEU A 93 4.41 7.72 17.03
CA LEU A 93 3.53 6.56 16.94
C LEU A 93 4.34 5.25 16.83
N ILE A 94 5.41 5.24 16.04
CA ILE A 94 6.33 4.09 15.93
C ILE A 94 7.01 3.80 17.28
N GLU A 95 7.51 4.82 17.97
CA GLU A 95 8.19 4.68 19.27
C GLU A 95 7.26 4.10 20.35
N LYS A 96 6.00 4.54 20.36
CA LYS A 96 4.96 4.00 21.26
C LYS A 96 4.58 2.56 20.90
N HIS A 97 4.71 2.18 19.63
CA HIS A 97 4.36 0.86 19.15
C HIS A 97 5.54 -0.10 19.32
N ASN A 98 5.63 -0.77 20.48
CA ASN A 98 6.69 -1.73 20.75
C ASN A 98 6.63 -2.94 19.79
N PRO A 99 7.54 -3.07 18.80
CA PRO A 99 7.48 -4.13 17.79
C PRO A 99 7.82 -5.51 18.35
N LYS A 100 8.39 -5.59 19.57
CA LYS A 100 8.74 -6.86 20.23
C LYS A 100 7.51 -7.60 20.80
N VAL A 101 6.34 -6.95 20.83
CA VAL A 101 5.14 -7.48 21.50
C VAL A 101 4.11 -8.02 20.49
N LYS A 102 4.21 -7.66 19.20
CA LYS A 102 3.22 -8.02 18.16
C LYS A 102 3.88 -8.72 16.98
N HIS A 103 3.32 -9.85 16.58
CA HIS A 103 3.81 -10.59 15.42
C HIS A 103 3.38 -9.85 14.14
N PHE A 104 4.35 -9.34 13.38
CA PHE A 104 4.12 -8.84 12.03
C PHE A 104 4.27 -9.97 11.02
N THR A 105 3.40 -9.99 10.01
CA THR A 105 3.62 -10.72 8.77
C THR A 105 4.80 -10.13 8.00
N THR A 106 5.36 -10.87 7.04
CA THR A 106 6.45 -10.37 6.17
C THR A 106 6.09 -9.05 5.49
N LEU A 107 4.85 -8.91 5.00
CA LEU A 107 4.39 -7.68 4.35
C LEU A 107 4.27 -6.53 5.35
N GLU A 108 3.76 -6.76 6.56
CA GLU A 108 3.71 -5.76 7.63
C GLU A 108 5.12 -5.36 8.09
N THR A 109 6.06 -6.30 8.15
CA THR A 109 7.47 -6.00 8.42
C THR A 109 8.07 -5.10 7.33
N LYS A 110 7.76 -5.33 6.05
CA LYS A 110 8.15 -4.43 4.96
C LYS A 110 7.58 -3.02 5.15
N TYR A 111 6.27 -2.89 5.40
CA TYR A 111 5.66 -1.58 5.65
C TYR A 111 6.26 -0.88 6.86
N TYR A 112 6.53 -1.62 7.95
CA TYR A 112 7.13 -1.05 9.15
C TYR A 112 8.53 -0.46 8.86
N ASN A 113 9.38 -1.20 8.16
CA ASN A 113 10.70 -0.71 7.76
C ASN A 113 10.60 0.45 6.76
N TYR A 114 9.61 0.43 5.85
CA TYR A 114 9.35 1.55 4.95
C TYR A 114 9.05 2.85 5.74
N PHE A 115 8.15 2.79 6.73
CA PHE A 115 7.84 3.96 7.56
C PHE A 115 9.00 4.41 8.43
N LEU A 116 9.79 3.48 8.99
CA LEU A 116 11.05 3.83 9.68
C LEU A 116 12.01 4.57 8.74
N GLY A 117 12.18 4.11 7.51
CA GLY A 117 13.02 4.79 6.53
C GLY A 117 12.52 6.22 6.23
N LEU A 118 11.21 6.42 6.12
CA LEU A 118 10.62 7.75 5.93
C LEU A 118 10.87 8.66 7.15
N THR A 119 10.70 8.18 8.38
CA THR A 119 10.95 9.01 9.56
C THR A 119 12.43 9.35 9.72
N GLN A 120 13.34 8.42 9.44
CA GLN A 120 14.78 8.71 9.37
C GLN A 120 15.11 9.80 8.35
N LEU A 121 14.49 9.72 7.17
CA LEU A 121 14.71 10.71 6.11
C LEU A 121 14.15 12.09 6.46
N TYR A 122 12.92 12.16 6.96
CA TYR A 122 12.21 13.44 7.11
C TYR A 122 12.34 14.08 8.49
N VAL A 123 12.45 13.30 9.56
CA VAL A 123 12.58 13.81 10.94
C VAL A 123 14.05 14.01 11.26
N PHE A 124 14.84 12.95 11.14
CA PHE A 124 16.25 12.95 11.56
C PHE A 124 17.20 13.44 10.46
N LYS A 125 16.72 13.57 9.22
CA LYS A 125 17.52 13.96 8.04
C LYS A 125 18.71 13.03 7.80
N SER A 126 18.62 11.79 8.26
CA SER A 126 19.67 10.78 8.11
C SER A 126 19.45 10.00 6.81
N LEU A 127 20.30 10.27 5.81
CA LEU A 127 20.29 9.50 4.56
C LEU A 127 20.67 8.04 4.84
N GLU A 128 21.75 7.83 5.59
CA GLU A 128 22.31 6.50 5.85
C GLU A 128 21.27 5.59 6.52
N ASP A 129 20.65 6.04 7.61
CA ASP A 129 19.65 5.25 8.32
C ASP A 129 18.40 5.03 7.47
N SER A 130 17.98 6.04 6.68
CA SER A 130 16.85 5.88 5.77
C SER A 130 17.11 4.79 4.73
N LEU A 131 18.30 4.80 4.11
CA LEU A 131 18.71 3.81 3.12
C LEU A 131 18.87 2.43 3.75
N TYR A 132 19.35 2.33 4.98
CA TYR A 132 19.41 1.08 5.73
C TYR A 132 18.03 0.43 5.83
N TYR A 133 17.02 1.15 6.33
CA TYR A 133 15.66 0.62 6.47
C TYR A 133 15.00 0.33 5.12
N PHE A 134 15.21 1.18 4.10
CA PHE A 134 14.71 0.91 2.76
C PHE A 134 15.35 -0.36 2.14
N ASN A 135 16.64 -0.59 2.36
CA ASN A 135 17.29 -1.81 1.89
C ASN A 135 16.77 -3.06 2.61
N LEU A 136 16.44 -2.98 3.91
CA LEU A 136 15.78 -4.09 4.62
C LEU A 136 14.47 -4.49 3.94
N VAL A 137 13.66 -3.53 3.49
CA VAL A 137 12.41 -3.83 2.74
C VAL A 137 12.72 -4.58 1.45
N LEU A 138 13.69 -4.10 0.67
CA LEU A 138 14.03 -4.66 -0.65
C LEU A 138 14.72 -6.02 -0.59
N LEU A 139 15.32 -6.37 0.56
CA LEU A 139 15.92 -7.69 0.80
C LEU A 139 14.90 -8.75 1.22
N MET A 140 13.72 -8.35 1.70
CA MET A 140 12.68 -9.28 2.12
C MET A 140 11.98 -9.86 0.88
N GLU A 141 12.18 -11.15 0.63
CA GLU A 141 11.49 -11.85 -0.45
C GLU A 141 10.06 -12.22 -0.03
N ASN A 142 9.10 -12.04 -0.93
CA ASN A 142 7.75 -12.57 -0.76
C ASN A 142 7.66 -13.92 -1.49
N PRO A 143 7.36 -15.04 -0.80
CA PRO A 143 7.26 -16.36 -1.43
C PRO A 143 6.21 -16.45 -2.54
N THR A 144 5.22 -15.55 -2.52
CA THR A 144 4.01 -15.63 -3.36
C THR A 144 3.96 -14.59 -4.49
N ALA A 145 4.84 -13.58 -4.48
CA ALA A 145 4.89 -12.51 -5.47
C ALA A 145 6.33 -12.07 -5.71
N LYS A 146 6.72 -11.86 -6.98
CA LYS A 146 8.08 -11.40 -7.30
C LYS A 146 8.39 -9.99 -6.79
N ILE A 147 7.39 -9.12 -6.67
CA ILE A 147 7.49 -7.73 -6.19
C ILE A 147 6.17 -7.36 -5.50
N ASP A 148 6.26 -6.81 -4.29
CA ASP A 148 5.16 -6.16 -3.59
C ASP A 148 5.09 -4.67 -3.94
N PHE A 149 3.92 -4.05 -3.81
CA PHE A 149 3.80 -2.62 -4.12
C PHE A 149 4.64 -1.74 -3.17
N VAL A 150 4.83 -2.16 -1.91
CA VAL A 150 5.74 -1.49 -0.96
C VAL A 150 7.19 -1.48 -1.44
N ASP A 151 7.62 -2.45 -2.26
CA ASP A 151 8.95 -2.46 -2.86
C ASP A 151 9.09 -1.33 -3.90
N VAL A 152 8.00 -1.03 -4.61
CA VAL A 152 7.91 0.08 -5.57
C VAL A 152 7.95 1.42 -4.84
N LEU A 153 7.15 1.57 -3.78
CA LEU A 153 7.16 2.76 -2.92
C LEU A 153 8.53 3.00 -2.30
N THR A 154 9.16 1.94 -1.80
CA THR A 154 10.50 2.00 -1.22
C THR A 154 11.54 2.43 -2.26
N THR A 155 11.48 1.86 -3.46
CA THR A 155 12.37 2.27 -4.56
C THR A 155 12.16 3.74 -4.93
N ASN A 156 10.93 4.24 -4.90
CA ASN A 156 10.61 5.65 -5.10
C ASN A 156 11.16 6.53 -3.97
N ALA A 157 10.99 6.12 -2.71
CA ALA A 157 11.48 6.82 -1.53
C ALA A 157 13.01 6.93 -1.51
N ILE A 158 13.76 5.92 -1.97
CA ILE A 158 15.21 6.01 -2.18
C ILE A 158 15.55 7.11 -3.22
N GLY A 159 14.76 7.22 -4.29
CA GLY A 159 14.88 8.31 -5.26
C GLY A 159 14.73 9.69 -4.63
N VAL A 160 13.72 9.85 -3.75
CA VAL A 160 13.51 11.07 -2.96
C VAL A 160 14.68 11.32 -2.01
N ALA A 161 15.20 10.30 -1.35
CA ALA A 161 16.32 10.42 -0.42
C ALA A 161 17.57 10.98 -1.12
N TYR A 162 17.91 10.46 -2.30
CA TYR A 162 19.01 10.99 -3.11
C TYR A 162 18.72 12.38 -3.68
N GLN A 163 17.47 12.68 -4.04
CA GLN A 163 17.08 14.01 -4.48
C GLN A 163 17.29 15.06 -3.38
N LEU A 164 16.90 14.75 -2.14
CA LEU A 164 17.11 15.63 -0.98
C LEU A 164 18.61 15.87 -0.70
N GLN A 165 19.45 14.89 -1.03
CA GLN A 165 20.91 14.97 -0.94
C GLN A 165 21.57 15.59 -2.19
N LYS A 166 20.77 16.08 -3.14
CA LYS A 166 21.21 16.68 -4.40
C LYS A 166 21.98 15.74 -5.34
N ASP A 167 21.97 14.44 -5.08
CA ASP A 167 22.51 13.42 -5.99
C ASP A 167 21.47 13.08 -7.07
N SER A 168 21.36 13.97 -8.06
CA SER A 168 20.33 13.87 -9.11
C SER A 168 20.50 12.65 -10.01
N VAL A 169 21.73 12.14 -10.16
CA VAL A 169 22.03 10.95 -10.98
C VAL A 169 21.45 9.70 -10.32
N LYS A 170 21.71 9.50 -9.02
CA LYS A 170 21.11 8.38 -8.29
C LYS A 170 19.59 8.56 -8.18
N ALA A 171 19.12 9.75 -7.85
CA ALA A 171 17.68 10.03 -7.78
C ALA A 171 16.97 9.63 -9.08
N HIS A 172 17.49 10.06 -10.24
CA HIS A 172 16.96 9.69 -11.56
C HIS A 172 16.86 8.17 -11.73
N THR A 173 17.94 7.46 -11.39
CA THR A 173 18.01 6.00 -11.52
C THR A 173 16.91 5.30 -10.71
N TYR A 174 16.70 5.72 -9.46
CA TYR A 174 15.68 5.12 -8.60
C TYR A 174 14.26 5.52 -8.98
N PHE A 175 14.03 6.76 -9.42
CA PHE A 175 12.74 7.18 -9.97
C PHE A 175 12.36 6.38 -11.22
N GLU A 176 13.28 6.24 -12.18
CA GLU A 176 13.10 5.35 -13.35
C GLU A 176 12.78 3.92 -12.95
N LYS A 177 13.54 3.37 -12.00
CA LYS A 177 13.37 1.99 -11.51
C LYS A 177 11.99 1.79 -10.90
N SER A 178 11.50 2.74 -10.09
CA SER A 178 10.17 2.65 -9.47
C SER A 178 9.05 2.61 -10.51
N ILE A 179 9.12 3.44 -11.57
CA ILE A 179 8.13 3.42 -12.65
C ILE A 179 8.19 2.12 -13.45
N LYS A 180 9.39 1.58 -13.72
CA LYS A 180 9.56 0.28 -14.40
C LYS A 180 9.01 -0.87 -13.56
N GLN A 181 9.16 -0.83 -12.24
CA GLN A 181 8.58 -1.84 -11.35
C GLN A 181 7.05 -1.74 -11.34
N LEU A 182 6.49 -0.54 -11.28
CA LEU A 182 5.05 -0.31 -11.33
C LEU A 182 4.41 -0.88 -12.60
N GLN A 183 5.09 -0.76 -13.75
CA GLN A 183 4.62 -1.30 -15.03
C GLN A 183 4.50 -2.84 -15.07
N LYS A 184 5.08 -3.55 -14.10
CA LYS A 184 4.96 -5.02 -13.99
C LYS A 184 3.66 -5.47 -13.31
N PHE A 185 2.85 -4.54 -12.79
CA PHE A 185 1.59 -4.87 -12.14
C PHE A 185 0.46 -4.89 -13.16
N ASP A 186 -0.19 -6.06 -13.33
CA ASP A 186 -1.31 -6.23 -14.26
C ASP A 186 -2.55 -5.39 -13.89
N GLN A 187 -2.73 -5.12 -12.59
CA GLN A 187 -3.91 -4.43 -12.05
C GLN A 187 -3.49 -3.24 -11.16
N VAL A 188 -2.94 -2.20 -11.79
CA VAL A 188 -2.58 -0.95 -11.10
C VAL A 188 -3.79 -0.32 -10.38
N ASP A 189 -5.00 -0.52 -10.91
CA ASP A 189 -6.26 -0.04 -10.31
C ASP A 189 -6.62 -0.68 -8.96
N ALA A 190 -5.97 -1.79 -8.58
CA ALA A 190 -6.18 -2.43 -7.28
C ALA A 190 -5.28 -1.85 -6.17
N ILE A 191 -4.35 -0.96 -6.52
CA ILE A 191 -3.42 -0.31 -5.60
C ILE A 191 -4.14 0.85 -4.91
N PRO A 192 -3.91 1.10 -3.60
CA PRO A 192 -4.44 2.28 -2.92
C PRO A 192 -4.12 3.58 -3.68
N TYR A 193 -5.18 4.31 -4.02
CA TYR A 193 -5.11 5.53 -4.82
C TYR A 193 -4.10 6.55 -4.29
N GLN A 194 -4.08 6.80 -2.97
CA GLN A 194 -3.18 7.76 -2.33
C GLN A 194 -1.70 7.39 -2.51
N GLN A 195 -1.36 6.11 -2.32
CA GLN A 195 0.03 5.66 -2.46
C GLN A 195 0.51 5.77 -3.92
N LEU A 196 -0.38 5.46 -4.88
CA LEU A 196 -0.08 5.60 -6.31
C LEU A 196 0.07 7.07 -6.72
N LEU A 197 -0.77 7.95 -6.16
CA LEU A 197 -0.68 9.40 -6.35
C LEU A 197 0.66 9.93 -5.83
N HIS A 198 1.08 9.56 -4.62
CA HIS A 198 2.37 9.98 -4.05
C HIS A 198 3.56 9.55 -4.91
N LEU A 199 3.56 8.29 -5.36
CA LEU A 199 4.60 7.80 -6.27
C LEU A 199 4.67 8.64 -7.55
N TYR A 200 3.53 8.94 -8.18
CA TYR A 200 3.53 9.76 -9.39
C TYR A 200 3.92 11.21 -9.13
N LEU A 201 3.46 11.83 -8.04
CA LEU A 201 3.78 13.21 -7.70
C LEU A 201 5.26 13.41 -7.39
N ASN A 202 5.86 12.54 -6.58
CA ASN A 202 7.30 12.58 -6.30
C ASN A 202 8.12 12.49 -7.59
N THR A 203 7.78 11.51 -8.43
CA THR A 203 8.48 11.28 -9.70
C THR A 203 8.29 12.43 -10.69
N THR A 204 7.07 12.98 -10.76
CA THR A 204 6.76 14.15 -11.60
C THR A 204 7.54 15.38 -11.13
N GLY A 205 7.55 15.64 -9.83
CA GLY A 205 8.31 16.74 -9.22
C GLY A 205 9.79 16.65 -9.54
N PHE A 206 10.38 15.46 -9.41
CA PHE A 206 11.78 15.23 -9.77
C PHE A 206 12.07 15.55 -11.25
N PHE A 207 11.31 14.96 -12.18
CA PHE A 207 11.55 15.15 -13.61
C PHE A 207 11.29 16.60 -14.05
N ASN A 208 10.32 17.28 -13.43
CA ASN A 208 10.06 18.69 -13.70
C ASN A 208 11.24 19.58 -13.27
N SER A 209 11.75 19.38 -12.05
CA SER A 209 12.89 20.14 -11.52
C SER A 209 14.19 19.89 -12.29
N ASN A 210 14.32 18.74 -12.96
CA ASN A 210 15.47 18.37 -13.80
C ASN A 210 15.21 18.59 -15.31
N GLN A 211 14.23 19.42 -15.67
CA GLN A 211 13.93 19.84 -17.05
C GLN A 211 13.51 18.70 -18.00
N HIS A 212 13.14 17.53 -17.48
CA HIS A 212 12.59 16.41 -18.24
C HIS A 212 11.07 16.57 -18.42
N TYR A 213 10.64 17.69 -18.99
CA TYR A 213 9.23 18.12 -19.02
C TYR A 213 8.29 17.14 -19.72
N ALA A 214 8.70 16.53 -20.84
CA ALA A 214 7.87 15.57 -21.55
C ALA A 214 7.51 14.36 -20.68
N LYS A 215 8.46 13.91 -19.87
CA LYS A 215 8.26 12.78 -18.96
C LYS A 215 7.42 13.18 -17.76
N ALA A 216 7.71 14.34 -17.16
CA ALA A 216 6.91 14.91 -16.07
C ALA A 216 5.44 15.05 -16.49
N PHE A 217 5.17 15.57 -17.69
CA PHE A 217 3.81 15.72 -18.23
C PHE A 217 3.09 14.37 -18.41
N LYS A 218 3.79 13.34 -18.88
CA LYS A 218 3.22 11.98 -19.00
C LYS A 218 2.81 11.42 -17.63
N LEU A 219 3.67 11.54 -16.63
CA LEU A 219 3.41 11.08 -15.27
C LEU A 219 2.30 11.89 -14.60
N TYR A 220 2.27 13.21 -14.80
CA TYR A 220 1.19 14.08 -14.34
C TYR A 220 -0.16 13.64 -14.91
N LYS A 221 -0.25 13.31 -16.21
CA LYS A 221 -1.48 12.77 -16.80
C LYS A 221 -1.92 11.45 -16.16
N GLN A 222 -0.97 10.60 -15.74
CA GLN A 222 -1.29 9.37 -15.04
C GLN A 222 -1.82 9.65 -13.64
N ALA A 223 -1.20 10.57 -12.88
CA ALA A 223 -1.70 11.04 -11.59
C ALA A 223 -3.11 11.65 -11.70
N HIS A 224 -3.34 12.50 -12.71
CA HIS A 224 -4.61 13.21 -12.87
C HIS A 224 -5.78 12.27 -13.17
N LYS A 225 -5.56 11.23 -13.98
CA LYS A 225 -6.58 10.19 -14.24
C LYS A 225 -7.05 9.48 -12.98
N LEU A 226 -6.20 9.41 -11.96
CA LEU A 226 -6.55 8.76 -10.71
C LEU A 226 -7.46 9.65 -9.85
N ILE A 227 -7.30 10.98 -9.91
CA ILE A 227 -8.14 11.95 -9.17
C ILE A 227 -9.58 11.98 -9.72
N GLN A 228 -9.77 11.65 -10.99
CA GLN A 228 -11.07 11.72 -11.67
C GLN A 228 -11.97 10.49 -11.50
N LYS A 229 -11.52 9.46 -10.75
CA LYS A 229 -12.29 8.24 -10.45
C LYS A 229 -13.00 8.36 -9.11
#